data_AF-A0A2H3J7D0-F1
#
_entry.id   AF-A0A2H3J7D0-F1
#
_cell.length_a   1.000
_cell.length_b   1.000
_cell.length_c   1.000
_cell.angle_alpha   90.00
_cell.angle_beta   90.00
_cell.angle_gamma   90.00
#
_symmetry.space_group_name_H-M   'P 1'
#
loop_
_entity.id
_entity.type
_entity.pdbx_description
1 polymer ?
#
loop_
_entity_poly.entity_id
_entity_poly.type
_entity_poly.pdbx_seq_one_letter_code
_entity_poly.pdbx_strand_id
1 'polypeptide(L)'
;MGSKLDAEIMSPVSAFTPQMLVVASLAAAIIIMIALVLLTRRNSAARGDVILLVGLPDAGKTAIMTTLTYKQTLPTHTSMQANSVVVPLGDKSCRVIDIPGHPRIRDQFREYIPSARGIVFVVDSSTVSRNGPAAAEHLHQVMHAITSLPPSKATPSLLILAHKCDLLKSTAQATPAQLAINRARTILERELEKRRASQTSGVGIEGLGAEGSEIDLGGLECTGTGEFRFADWEGGEVAFAGTSVAVGQAASVSDYADDKAVESDGLSSLCQWLEDQL
;
A
#
# COMPACT_ATOMS: atom_id res chain seq x y z
N MET A 1 -26.61 -75.20 -29.50
CA MET A 1 -27.10 -73.85 -29.86
C MET A 1 -28.18 -73.47 -28.86
N GLY A 2 -28.09 -72.47 -28.00
CA GLY A 2 -27.04 -71.50 -27.70
C GLY A 2 -27.36 -70.94 -26.31
N SER A 3 -26.34 -70.72 -25.49
CA SER A 3 -26.48 -70.03 -24.20
C SER A 3 -26.54 -68.53 -24.46
N LYS A 4 -27.69 -67.91 -24.16
CA LYS A 4 -27.82 -66.45 -24.04
C LYS A 4 -26.91 -65.98 -22.92
N LEU A 5 -25.92 -65.16 -23.27
CA LEU A 5 -25.20 -64.29 -22.33
C LEU A 5 -25.96 -62.97 -22.34
N ASP A 6 -26.81 -62.76 -21.33
CA ASP A 6 -27.37 -61.43 -21.07
C ASP A 6 -26.25 -60.59 -20.43
N ALA A 7 -25.72 -59.63 -21.20
CA ALA A 7 -24.75 -58.67 -20.71
C ALA A 7 -25.47 -57.66 -19.81
N GLU A 8 -25.24 -57.77 -18.50
CA GLU A 8 -25.67 -56.78 -17.52
C GLU A 8 -24.85 -55.49 -17.71
N ILE A 9 -25.48 -54.49 -18.31
CA ILE A 9 -24.89 -53.16 -18.50
C ILE A 9 -24.87 -52.46 -17.13
N MET A 10 -23.77 -52.59 -16.39
CA MET A 10 -23.52 -51.75 -15.22
C MET A 10 -23.37 -50.30 -15.69
N SER A 11 -24.35 -49.46 -15.35
CA SER A 11 -24.30 -48.02 -15.60
C SER A 11 -23.23 -47.38 -14.70
N PRO A 12 -22.44 -46.40 -15.19
CA PRO A 12 -21.32 -45.81 -14.44
C PRO A 12 -21.77 -44.83 -13.33
N VAL A 13 -23.05 -44.81 -12.97
CA VAL A 13 -23.64 -43.76 -12.12
C VAL A 13 -23.58 -44.10 -10.62
N SER A 14 -23.29 -45.34 -10.26
CA SER A 14 -23.34 -45.81 -8.86
C SER A 14 -22.05 -45.61 -8.03
N ALA A 15 -21.01 -44.98 -8.59
CA ALA A 15 -19.69 -44.92 -7.96
C ALA A 15 -19.44 -43.66 -7.10
N PHE A 16 -20.34 -42.69 -7.06
CA PHE A 16 -20.12 -41.43 -6.33
C PHE A 16 -20.88 -41.42 -5.01
N THR A 17 -20.20 -41.82 -3.94
CA THR A 17 -20.74 -41.62 -2.58
C THR A 17 -20.77 -40.11 -2.27
N PRO A 18 -21.75 -39.63 -1.46
CA PRO A 18 -21.82 -38.22 -1.07
C PRO A 18 -20.54 -37.69 -0.44
N GLN A 19 -19.79 -38.55 0.27
CA GLN A 19 -18.51 -38.22 0.87
C GLN A 19 -17.41 -37.96 -0.17
N MET A 20 -17.37 -38.74 -1.27
CA MET A 20 -16.42 -38.48 -2.35
C MET A 20 -16.68 -37.16 -3.06
N LEU A 21 -17.96 -36.77 -3.20
CA LEU A 21 -18.31 -35.47 -3.79
C LEU A 21 -17.89 -34.28 -2.92
N VAL A 22 -18.01 -34.39 -1.59
CA VAL A 22 -17.55 -33.34 -0.65
C VAL A 22 -16.02 -33.23 -0.66
N VAL A 23 -15.29 -34.35 -0.67
CA VAL A 23 -13.82 -34.32 -0.73
C VAL A 23 -13.34 -33.76 -2.08
N ALA A 24 -13.97 -34.15 -3.18
CA ALA A 24 -13.64 -33.65 -4.51
C ALA A 24 -13.91 -32.14 -4.65
N SER A 25 -15.02 -31.63 -4.09
CA SER A 25 -15.32 -30.20 -4.14
C SER A 25 -14.34 -29.37 -3.30
N LEU A 26 -13.93 -29.89 -2.13
CA LEU A 26 -12.96 -29.22 -1.26
C LEU A 26 -11.56 -29.20 -1.89
N ALA A 27 -11.15 -30.30 -2.53
CA ALA A 27 -9.90 -30.36 -3.30
C ALA A 27 -9.92 -29.41 -4.50
N ALA A 28 -11.03 -29.36 -5.26
CA ALA A 28 -11.18 -28.43 -6.36
C ALA A 28 -11.13 -26.97 -5.90
N ALA A 29 -11.77 -26.64 -4.78
CA ALA A 29 -11.72 -25.30 -4.20
C ALA A 29 -10.29 -24.90 -3.79
N ILE A 30 -9.51 -25.81 -3.19
CA ILE A 30 -8.10 -25.56 -2.84
C ILE A 30 -7.26 -25.36 -4.10
N ILE A 31 -7.44 -26.18 -5.13
CA ILE A 31 -6.70 -26.05 -6.40
C ILE A 31 -7.04 -24.73 -7.09
N ILE A 32 -8.31 -24.34 -7.13
CA ILE A 32 -8.75 -23.05 -7.68
C ILE A 32 -8.16 -21.89 -6.88
N MET A 33 -8.13 -21.99 -5.55
CA MET A 33 -7.56 -20.96 -4.68
C MET A 33 -6.05 -20.84 -4.89
N ILE A 34 -5.32 -21.96 -4.97
CA ILE A 34 -3.88 -21.97 -5.30
C ILE A 34 -3.65 -21.42 -6.71
N ALA A 35 -4.46 -21.80 -7.70
CA ALA A 35 -4.34 -21.29 -9.06
C ALA A 35 -4.61 -19.78 -9.12
N LEU A 36 -5.62 -19.27 -8.40
CA LEU A 36 -5.88 -17.85 -8.24
C LEU A 36 -4.69 -17.12 -7.62
N VAL A 37 -4.13 -17.66 -6.53
CA VAL A 37 -2.93 -17.09 -5.88
C VAL A 37 -1.73 -17.09 -6.82
N LEU A 38 -1.52 -18.16 -7.59
CA LEU A 38 -0.42 -18.23 -8.57
C LEU A 38 -0.62 -17.27 -9.75
N LEU A 39 -1.87 -17.09 -10.19
CA LEU A 39 -2.22 -16.16 -11.27
C LEU A 39 -2.12 -14.70 -10.82
N THR A 40 -2.53 -14.37 -9.59
CA THR A 40 -2.33 -13.02 -9.02
C THR A 40 -0.86 -12.72 -8.80
N ARG A 41 -0.05 -13.72 -8.39
CA ARG A 41 1.41 -13.59 -8.28
C ARG A 41 2.12 -13.46 -9.65
N ARG A 42 1.57 -14.05 -10.72
CA ARG A 42 2.15 -13.95 -12.08
C ARG A 42 2.03 -12.57 -12.70
N ASN A 43 1.09 -11.74 -12.25
CA ASN A 43 0.90 -10.37 -12.75
C ASN A 43 1.95 -9.35 -12.24
N SER A 44 2.86 -9.76 -11.35
CA SER A 44 3.93 -8.86 -10.86
C SER A 44 4.99 -8.52 -11.92
N ALA A 45 5.12 -9.32 -12.99
CA ALA A 45 6.14 -9.12 -14.04
C ALA A 45 5.89 -7.92 -14.97
N ALA A 46 4.68 -7.35 -14.97
CA ALA A 46 4.32 -6.17 -15.78
C ALA A 46 4.32 -4.85 -14.97
N ARG A 47 4.69 -4.90 -13.68
CA ARG A 47 4.71 -3.71 -12.80
C ARG A 47 6.01 -2.94 -13.02
N GLY A 48 5.94 -1.60 -13.00
CA GLY A 48 7.11 -0.70 -13.14
C GLY A 48 8.22 -0.97 -12.12
N ASP A 49 9.39 -0.34 -12.23
CA ASP A 49 10.53 -0.56 -11.32
C ASP A 49 10.66 0.52 -10.22
N VAL A 50 9.72 1.46 -10.19
CA VAL A 50 9.81 2.69 -9.39
C VAL A 50 8.98 2.60 -8.11
N ILE A 51 9.58 3.00 -6.99
CA ILE A 51 8.93 3.27 -5.72
C ILE A 51 8.96 4.77 -5.47
N LEU A 52 7.79 5.38 -5.26
CA LEU A 52 7.68 6.82 -4.97
C LEU A 52 7.58 7.07 -3.48
N LEU A 53 8.40 7.99 -2.96
CA LEU A 53 8.21 8.55 -1.62
C LEU A 53 7.48 9.87 -1.75
N VAL A 54 6.26 9.92 -1.24
CA VAL A 54 5.38 11.11 -1.26
C VAL A 54 4.91 11.43 0.16
N GLY A 55 4.50 12.67 0.43
CA GLY A 55 4.13 13.10 1.77
C GLY A 55 4.51 14.55 2.07
N LEU A 56 4.04 15.05 3.21
CA LEU A 56 4.26 16.43 3.65
C LEU A 56 5.75 16.79 3.82
N PRO A 57 6.11 18.10 3.83
CA PRO A 57 7.47 18.49 4.17
C PRO A 57 7.80 18.02 5.59
N ASP A 58 9.08 17.77 5.86
CA ASP A 58 9.59 17.28 7.15
C ASP A 58 9.05 15.92 7.61
N ALA A 59 8.29 15.20 6.78
CA ALA A 59 7.79 13.86 7.10
C ALA A 59 8.90 12.79 7.22
N GLY A 60 10.11 13.06 6.71
CA GLY A 60 11.25 12.14 6.78
C GLY A 60 11.58 11.38 5.49
N LYS A 61 10.97 11.74 4.35
CA LYS A 61 11.16 11.06 3.05
C LYS A 61 12.63 10.95 2.63
N THR A 62 13.34 12.07 2.64
CA THR A 62 14.77 12.11 2.28
C THR A 62 15.64 11.35 3.28
N ALA A 63 15.29 11.39 4.58
CA ALA A 63 15.99 10.62 5.62
C ALA A 63 15.82 9.11 5.40
N ILE A 64 14.60 8.65 5.09
CA ILE A 64 14.32 7.25 4.73
C ILE A 64 15.13 6.84 3.50
N MET A 65 15.06 7.60 2.40
CA MET A 65 15.80 7.29 1.17
C MET A 65 17.32 7.24 1.40
N THR A 66 17.87 8.19 2.15
CA THR A 66 19.31 8.24 2.45
C THR A 66 19.72 7.04 3.30
N THR A 67 18.90 6.67 4.29
CA THR A 67 19.16 5.51 5.15
C THR A 67 19.10 4.21 4.37
N LEU A 68 18.11 4.05 3.48
CA LEU A 68 18.02 2.89 2.58
C LEU A 68 19.21 2.80 1.62
N THR A 69 19.69 3.92 1.11
CA THR A 69 20.79 3.96 0.11
C THR A 69 22.16 3.74 0.75
N TYR A 70 22.47 4.51 1.79
CA TYR A 70 23.81 4.64 2.33
C TYR A 70 23.99 3.93 3.69
N LYS A 71 22.94 3.29 4.21
CA LYS A 71 22.89 2.69 5.56
C LYS A 71 23.27 3.68 6.67
N GLN A 72 23.15 4.97 6.38
CA GLN A 72 23.45 6.09 7.28
C GLN A 72 22.43 7.20 7.06
N THR A 73 22.02 7.85 8.14
CA THR A 73 21.11 8.99 8.08
C THR A 73 21.86 10.29 8.26
N LEU A 74 22.02 11.03 7.16
CA LEU A 74 22.57 12.38 7.20
C LEU A 74 21.48 13.40 7.57
N PRO A 75 21.82 14.55 8.18
CA PRO A 75 20.89 15.66 8.35
C PRO A 75 20.38 16.13 6.97
N THR A 76 19.05 16.18 6.79
CA THR A 76 18.42 16.57 5.51
C THR A 76 17.63 17.86 5.63
N HIS A 77 17.64 18.67 4.57
CA HIS A 77 16.75 19.82 4.40
C HIS A 77 15.62 19.50 3.41
N THR A 78 14.58 20.34 3.35
CA THR A 78 13.45 20.19 2.43
C THR A 78 13.91 20.12 0.97
N SER A 79 13.66 18.99 0.30
CA SER A 79 13.98 18.79 -1.12
C SER A 79 13.30 19.83 -2.02
N MET A 80 14.05 20.37 -2.99
CA MET A 80 13.54 21.32 -4.00
C MET A 80 13.32 20.68 -5.38
N GLN A 81 13.89 19.50 -5.63
CA GLN A 81 13.77 18.71 -6.86
C GLN A 81 13.59 17.24 -6.49
N ALA A 82 12.92 16.48 -7.36
CA ALA A 82 12.82 15.04 -7.23
C ALA A 82 14.21 14.39 -7.32
N ASN A 83 14.53 13.50 -6.37
CA ASN A 83 15.78 12.76 -6.36
C ASN A 83 15.52 11.29 -6.63
N SER A 84 16.29 10.67 -7.53
CA SER A 84 16.13 9.26 -7.91
C SER A 84 17.39 8.49 -7.55
N VAL A 85 17.24 7.42 -6.79
CA VAL A 85 18.34 6.58 -6.33
C VAL A 85 17.98 5.10 -6.52
N VAL A 86 18.96 4.28 -6.91
CA VAL A 86 18.79 2.82 -6.96
C VAL A 86 19.21 2.25 -5.61
N VAL A 87 18.28 1.60 -4.93
CA VAL A 87 18.50 0.98 -3.62
C VAL A 87 18.65 -0.53 -3.79
N PRO A 88 19.74 -1.14 -3.30
CA PRO A 88 19.85 -2.60 -3.24
C PRO A 88 19.04 -3.15 -2.06
N LEU A 89 18.13 -4.10 -2.34
CA LEU A 89 17.38 -4.88 -1.35
C LEU A 89 17.72 -6.35 -1.53
N GLY A 90 18.68 -6.84 -0.73
CA GLY A 90 19.24 -8.18 -0.87
C GLY A 90 19.83 -8.40 -2.26
N ASP A 91 19.34 -9.41 -2.97
CA ASP A 91 19.78 -9.77 -4.33
C ASP A 91 19.09 -8.94 -5.43
N LYS A 92 18.12 -8.10 -5.09
CA LYS A 92 17.36 -7.26 -6.03
C LYS A 92 17.69 -5.78 -5.83
N SER A 93 17.31 -4.96 -6.79
CA SER A 93 17.42 -3.50 -6.68
C SER A 93 16.14 -2.83 -7.13
N CYS A 94 15.74 -1.76 -6.46
CA CYS A 94 14.59 -0.94 -6.86
C CYS A 94 15.00 0.52 -7.05
N ARG A 95 14.28 1.24 -7.93
CA ARG A 95 14.47 2.68 -8.09
C ARG A 95 13.55 3.40 -7.12
N VAL A 96 14.10 4.13 -6.16
CA VAL A 96 13.35 4.97 -5.22
C VAL A 96 13.43 6.42 -5.66
N ILE A 97 12.29 7.10 -5.75
CA ILE A 97 12.22 8.54 -6.07
C ILE A 97 11.64 9.30 -4.89
N ASP A 98 12.42 10.21 -4.31
CA ASP A 98 11.98 11.16 -3.28
C ASP A 98 11.33 12.39 -3.94
N ILE A 99 10.02 12.56 -3.75
CA ILE A 99 9.28 13.71 -4.26
C ILE A 99 9.29 14.83 -3.21
N PRO A 100 9.59 16.09 -3.60
CA PRO A 100 9.49 17.23 -2.72
C PRO A 100 8.14 17.35 -2.00
N GLY A 101 8.14 17.58 -0.68
CA GLY A 101 6.89 17.70 0.08
C GLY A 101 6.24 19.09 0.03
N HIS A 102 6.98 20.12 -0.39
CA HIS A 102 6.52 21.50 -0.30
C HIS A 102 5.31 21.75 -1.22
N PRO A 103 4.23 22.41 -0.75
CA PRO A 103 2.98 22.56 -1.51
C PRO A 103 3.12 23.07 -2.95
N ARG A 104 4.08 23.97 -3.21
CA ARG A 104 4.37 24.51 -4.55
C ARG A 104 4.90 23.50 -5.57
N ILE A 105 5.53 22.43 -5.11
CA ILE A 105 6.29 21.49 -5.95
C ILE A 105 5.93 20.03 -5.71
N ARG A 106 5.05 19.74 -4.73
CA ARG A 106 4.65 18.38 -4.40
C ARG A 106 3.94 17.66 -5.55
N ASP A 107 3.28 18.39 -6.44
CA ASP A 107 2.54 17.85 -7.60
C ASP A 107 3.41 17.13 -8.63
N GLN A 108 4.75 17.23 -8.52
CA GLN A 108 5.70 16.47 -9.34
C GLN A 108 5.49 14.96 -9.27
N PHE A 109 4.86 14.42 -8.21
CA PHE A 109 4.58 12.99 -8.11
C PHE A 109 3.81 12.45 -9.33
N ARG A 110 2.91 13.26 -9.91
CA ARG A 110 2.04 12.86 -11.03
C ARG A 110 2.81 12.41 -12.27
N GLU A 111 3.99 12.97 -12.50
CA GLU A 111 4.87 12.60 -13.63
C GLU A 111 5.40 11.18 -13.49
N TYR A 112 5.53 10.68 -12.25
CA TYR A 112 6.14 9.38 -11.97
C TYR A 112 5.12 8.27 -11.68
N ILE A 113 3.87 8.61 -11.34
CA ILE A 113 2.78 7.64 -11.05
C ILE A 113 2.63 6.57 -12.16
N PRO A 114 2.66 6.88 -13.47
CA PRO A 114 2.51 5.87 -14.52
C PRO A 114 3.64 4.83 -14.59
N SER A 115 4.78 5.09 -13.95
CA SER A 115 5.92 4.18 -13.85
C SER A 115 6.06 3.55 -12.46
N ALA A 116 5.23 3.98 -11.51
CA ALA A 116 5.27 3.50 -10.13
C ALA A 116 4.73 2.07 -10.04
N ARG A 117 5.46 1.22 -9.34
CA ARG A 117 4.98 -0.08 -8.84
C ARG A 117 4.44 0.05 -7.42
N GLY A 118 5.02 0.94 -6.64
CA GLY A 118 4.61 1.21 -5.27
C GLY A 118 4.74 2.68 -4.93
N ILE A 119 3.85 3.14 -4.05
CA ILE A 119 3.83 4.51 -3.54
C ILE A 119 3.85 4.41 -2.02
N VAL A 120 4.86 5.01 -1.41
CA VAL A 120 5.01 5.12 0.03
C VAL A 120 4.63 6.54 0.43
N PHE A 121 3.45 6.67 1.03
CA PHE A 121 2.96 7.92 1.59
C PHE A 121 3.46 8.07 3.03
N VAL A 122 4.47 8.92 3.22
CA VAL A 122 5.16 9.12 4.49
C VAL A 122 4.43 10.17 5.34
N VAL A 123 4.10 9.78 6.56
CA VAL A 123 3.38 10.61 7.54
C VAL A 123 4.21 10.70 8.81
N ASP A 124 4.46 11.92 9.29
CA ASP A 124 5.06 12.12 10.61
C ASP A 124 4.02 11.81 11.70
N SER A 125 4.20 10.69 12.38
CA SER A 125 3.28 10.21 13.41
C SER A 125 3.26 11.08 14.67
N SER A 126 4.28 11.90 14.91
CA SER A 126 4.35 12.83 16.04
C SER A 126 3.52 14.09 15.82
N THR A 127 3.34 14.51 14.56
CA THR A 127 2.62 15.74 14.20
C THR A 127 1.30 15.50 13.45
N VAL A 128 0.94 14.24 13.19
CA VAL A 128 -0.27 13.87 12.43
C VAL A 128 -1.56 14.46 12.99
N SER A 129 -1.70 14.65 14.31
CA SER A 129 -2.89 15.29 14.89
C SER A 129 -3.08 16.75 14.47
N ARG A 130 -1.97 17.46 14.18
CA ARG A 130 -1.99 18.85 13.72
C ARG A 130 -2.04 18.92 12.20
N ASN A 131 -1.23 18.11 11.53
CA ASN A 131 -1.02 18.18 10.08
C ASN A 131 -1.97 17.26 9.29
N GLY A 132 -2.81 16.48 9.98
CA GLY A 132 -3.76 15.52 9.40
C GLY A 132 -4.59 16.06 8.24
N PRO A 133 -5.22 17.26 8.33
CA PRO A 133 -6.01 17.80 7.22
C PRO A 133 -5.20 18.07 5.95
N ALA A 134 -3.96 18.54 6.09
CA ALA A 134 -3.05 18.81 4.96
C ALA A 134 -2.45 17.51 4.40
N ALA A 135 -2.21 16.51 5.27
CA ALA A 135 -1.75 15.18 4.86
C ALA A 135 -2.86 14.46 4.08
N ALA A 136 -4.10 14.49 4.57
CA ALA A 136 -5.26 13.92 3.89
C ALA A 136 -5.53 14.61 2.55
N GLU A 137 -5.30 15.92 2.42
CA GLU A 137 -5.35 16.60 1.12
C GLU A 137 -4.43 15.99 0.09
N HIS A 138 -3.17 15.84 0.49
CA HIS A 138 -2.15 15.36 -0.41
C HIS A 138 -2.37 13.88 -0.71
N LEU A 139 -2.81 13.11 0.28
CA LEU A 139 -3.17 11.71 0.10
C LEU A 139 -4.35 11.56 -0.87
N HIS A 140 -5.39 12.38 -0.75
CA HIS A 140 -6.51 12.39 -1.71
C HIS A 140 -6.01 12.67 -3.14
N GLN A 141 -5.11 13.64 -3.32
CA GLN A 141 -4.50 13.91 -4.64
C GLN A 141 -3.72 12.72 -5.19
N VAL A 142 -3.02 11.97 -4.33
CA VAL A 142 -2.30 10.75 -4.70
C VAL A 142 -3.28 9.64 -5.07
N MET A 143 -4.31 9.41 -4.24
CA MET A 143 -5.35 8.40 -4.48
C MET A 143 -6.09 8.68 -5.80
N HIS A 144 -6.45 9.94 -6.06
CA HIS A 144 -7.03 10.37 -7.33
C HIS A 144 -6.13 10.04 -8.53
N ALA A 145 -4.82 10.32 -8.41
CA ALA A 145 -3.89 10.03 -9.49
C ALA A 145 -3.72 8.53 -9.74
N ILE A 146 -3.86 7.70 -8.70
CA ILE A 146 -3.85 6.23 -8.82
C ILE A 146 -5.10 5.75 -9.55
N THR A 147 -6.29 6.21 -9.16
CA THR A 147 -7.56 5.79 -9.79
C THR A 147 -7.75 6.34 -11.20
N SER A 148 -7.12 7.47 -11.51
CA SER A 148 -7.13 8.08 -12.86
C SER A 148 -6.20 7.38 -13.86
N LEU A 149 -5.44 6.35 -13.44
CA LEU A 149 -4.58 5.63 -14.36
C LEU A 149 -5.38 4.86 -15.42
N PRO A 150 -4.90 4.81 -16.68
CA PRO A 150 -5.55 4.00 -17.70
C PRO A 150 -5.64 2.51 -17.29
N PRO A 151 -6.72 1.78 -17.65
CA PRO A 151 -6.87 0.35 -17.32
C PRO A 151 -5.75 -0.55 -17.87
N SER A 152 -4.97 -0.05 -18.84
CA SER A 152 -3.80 -0.73 -19.41
C SER A 152 -2.57 -0.70 -18.51
N LYS A 153 -2.57 0.12 -17.44
CA LYS A 153 -1.48 0.24 -16.48
C LYS A 153 -1.82 -0.53 -15.21
N ALA A 154 -0.82 -1.19 -14.65
CA ALA A 154 -0.95 -1.84 -13.36
C ALA A 154 -1.10 -0.77 -12.27
N THR A 155 -2.12 -0.90 -11.44
CA THR A 155 -2.32 -0.03 -10.27
C THR A 155 -1.17 -0.20 -9.28
N PRO A 156 -0.46 0.87 -8.89
CA PRO A 156 0.60 0.79 -7.89
C PRO A 156 0.05 0.44 -6.51
N SER A 157 0.82 -0.32 -5.73
CA SER A 157 0.51 -0.57 -4.31
C SER A 157 0.71 0.71 -3.48
N LEU A 158 -0.19 1.00 -2.55
CA LEU A 158 -0.09 2.17 -1.66
C LEU A 158 0.27 1.73 -0.24
N LEU A 159 1.35 2.28 0.31
CA LEU A 159 1.76 2.11 1.70
C LEU A 159 1.65 3.42 2.45
N ILE A 160 0.87 3.46 3.53
CA ILE A 160 0.90 4.56 4.50
C ILE A 160 1.99 4.27 5.53
N LEU A 161 3.07 5.04 5.46
CA LEU A 161 4.23 4.88 6.34
C LEU A 161 4.16 5.89 7.50
N ALA A 162 3.80 5.41 8.68
CA ALA A 162 3.80 6.20 9.91
C ALA A 162 5.23 6.31 10.47
N HIS A 163 5.92 7.37 10.08
CA HIS A 163 7.32 7.62 10.40
C HIS A 163 7.50 8.35 11.74
N LYS A 164 8.75 8.35 12.26
CA LYS A 164 9.16 8.90 13.56
C LYS A 164 8.42 8.28 14.75
N CYS A 165 8.15 6.99 14.68
CA CYS A 165 7.40 6.30 15.73
C CYS A 165 8.16 6.26 17.07
N ASP A 166 9.48 6.45 17.06
CA ASP A 166 10.35 6.61 18.23
C ASP A 166 9.99 7.83 19.10
N LEU A 167 9.36 8.86 18.51
CA LEU A 167 8.87 10.03 19.25
C LEU A 167 7.59 9.74 20.05
N LEU A 168 6.97 8.57 19.82
CA LEU A 168 5.79 8.14 20.55
C LEU A 168 6.20 7.30 21.75
N LYS A 169 5.60 7.60 22.91
CA LYS A 169 5.81 6.81 24.11
C LYS A 169 5.06 5.49 23.99
N SER A 170 5.76 4.38 24.19
CA SER A 170 5.14 3.06 24.29
C SER A 170 4.10 3.06 25.41
N THR A 171 2.99 2.37 25.19
CA THR A 171 1.97 2.14 26.23
C THR A 171 2.00 0.67 26.65
N ALA A 172 1.27 0.32 27.71
CA ALA A 172 1.16 -1.07 28.15
C ALA A 172 0.47 -2.00 27.13
N GLN A 173 -0.21 -1.45 26.12
CA GLN A 173 -1.06 -2.19 25.18
C GLN A 173 -0.55 -2.19 23.74
N ALA A 174 0.38 -1.31 23.38
CA ALA A 174 0.84 -1.18 22.00
C ALA A 174 2.29 -0.67 21.93
N THR A 175 3.03 -1.22 20.97
CA THR A 175 4.36 -0.71 20.58
C THR A 175 4.23 0.70 19.97
N PRO A 176 5.31 1.51 19.99
CA PRO A 176 5.29 2.84 19.37
C PRO A 176 4.90 2.80 17.87
N ALA A 177 5.36 1.79 17.13
CA ALA A 177 5.01 1.58 15.73
C ALA A 177 3.52 1.30 15.52
N GLN A 178 2.91 0.40 16.32
CA GLN A 178 1.47 0.12 16.25
C GLN A 178 0.63 1.36 16.60
N LEU A 179 1.07 2.12 17.60
CA LEU A 179 0.40 3.35 18.01
C LEU A 179 0.51 4.43 16.92
N ALA A 180 1.66 4.56 16.26
CA ALA A 180 1.87 5.44 15.12
C ALA A 180 0.92 5.09 13.96
N ILE A 181 0.85 3.81 13.59
CA ILE A 181 -0.03 3.29 12.54
C ILE A 181 -1.50 3.61 12.87
N ASN A 182 -1.95 3.28 14.08
CA ASN A 182 -3.34 3.50 14.48
C ASN A 182 -3.71 4.98 14.46
N ARG A 183 -2.82 5.87 14.96
CA ARG A 183 -3.05 7.32 14.89
C ARG A 183 -3.13 7.83 13.46
N ALA A 184 -2.18 7.45 12.61
CA ALA A 184 -2.16 7.85 11.21
C ALA A 184 -3.42 7.38 10.48
N ARG A 185 -3.79 6.11 10.63
CA ARG A 185 -5.01 5.53 10.05
C ARG A 185 -6.26 6.30 10.50
N THR A 186 -6.51 6.38 11.80
CA THR A 186 -7.75 7.00 12.32
C THR A 186 -7.87 8.47 11.92
N ILE A 187 -6.78 9.23 11.95
CA ILE A 187 -6.82 10.65 11.58
C ILE A 187 -7.04 10.81 10.08
N LEU A 188 -6.31 10.07 9.24
CA LEU A 188 -6.45 10.18 7.80
C LEU A 188 -7.83 9.73 7.33
N GLU A 189 -8.36 8.60 7.81
CA GLU A 189 -9.72 8.15 7.49
C GLU A 189 -10.76 9.21 7.83
N ARG A 190 -10.67 9.80 9.03
CA ARG A 190 -11.59 10.85 9.46
C ARG A 190 -11.51 12.10 8.59
N GLU A 191 -10.29 12.54 8.22
CA GLU A 191 -10.13 13.73 7.39
C GLU A 191 -10.51 13.48 5.91
N LEU A 192 -10.27 12.27 5.39
CA LEU A 192 -10.73 11.85 4.06
C LEU A 192 -12.25 11.72 4.01
N GLU A 193 -12.89 11.19 5.07
CA GLU A 193 -14.35 11.14 5.16
C GLU A 193 -14.97 12.54 5.15
N LYS A 194 -14.40 13.49 5.91
CA LYS A 194 -14.86 14.89 5.86
C LYS A 194 -14.77 15.47 4.44
N ARG A 195 -13.70 15.16 3.71
CA ARG A 195 -13.51 15.61 2.32
C ARG A 195 -14.56 14.98 1.40
N ARG A 196 -14.75 13.65 1.48
CA ARG A 196 -15.76 12.92 0.74
C ARG A 196 -17.16 13.49 0.99
N ALA A 197 -17.54 13.65 2.26
CA ALA A 197 -18.83 14.22 2.66
C ALA A 197 -19.02 15.66 2.19
N SER A 198 -17.96 16.48 2.18
CA SER A 198 -18.01 17.86 1.68
C SER A 198 -18.27 17.93 0.17
N GLN A 199 -17.72 16.98 -0.60
CA GLN A 199 -17.96 16.90 -2.04
C GLN A 199 -19.36 16.35 -2.34
N THR A 200 -19.84 15.35 -1.60
CA THR A 200 -21.20 14.83 -1.75
C THR A 200 -22.27 15.87 -1.35
N SER A 201 -22.02 16.68 -0.32
CA SER A 201 -23.00 17.66 0.19
C SER A 201 -22.97 19.00 -0.56
N GLY A 202 -21.85 19.36 -1.18
CA GLY A 202 -21.67 20.63 -1.90
C GLY A 202 -22.43 20.73 -3.23
N VAL A 203 -22.90 19.61 -3.79
CA VAL A 203 -23.59 19.55 -5.09
C VAL A 203 -25.06 20.01 -5.00
N GLY A 204 -25.60 20.24 -3.79
CA GLY A 204 -27.00 20.62 -3.56
C GLY A 204 -27.41 22.05 -3.95
N ILE A 205 -26.51 22.91 -4.43
CA ILE A 205 -26.83 24.34 -4.72
C ILE A 205 -26.71 24.71 -6.21
N GLU A 206 -25.96 23.96 -7.04
CA GLU A 206 -25.73 24.33 -8.46
C GLU A 206 -26.21 23.27 -9.49
N GLY A 207 -26.92 22.22 -9.06
CA GLY A 207 -27.25 21.06 -9.89
C GLY A 207 -28.71 20.88 -10.27
N LEU A 208 -29.50 21.94 -10.49
CA LEU A 208 -30.84 21.80 -11.09
C LEU A 208 -30.72 21.69 -12.62
N GLY A 209 -30.43 20.50 -13.16
CA GLY A 209 -30.58 20.30 -14.60
C GLY A 209 -29.85 19.17 -15.33
N ALA A 210 -29.22 18.21 -14.66
CA ALA A 210 -28.65 17.05 -15.38
C ALA A 210 -28.94 15.74 -14.65
N GLU A 211 -29.80 14.92 -15.24
CA GLU A 211 -29.98 13.52 -14.85
C GLU A 211 -28.63 12.78 -14.99
N GLY A 212 -28.19 12.14 -13.91
CA GLY A 212 -27.13 11.12 -13.95
C GLY A 212 -25.67 11.60 -13.79
N SER A 213 -25.40 12.73 -13.11
CA SER A 213 -24.02 13.06 -12.76
C SER A 213 -23.50 12.09 -11.69
N GLU A 214 -22.66 11.13 -12.08
CA GLU A 214 -21.77 10.45 -11.13
C GLU A 214 -21.02 11.52 -10.34
N ILE A 215 -21.09 11.46 -9.01
CA ILE A 215 -20.34 12.39 -8.16
C ILE A 215 -18.88 12.02 -8.36
N ASP A 216 -18.11 12.89 -9.02
CA ASP A 216 -16.67 12.73 -9.16
C ASP A 216 -16.03 12.94 -7.77
N LEU A 217 -15.92 11.85 -7.02
CA LEU A 217 -15.28 11.80 -5.70
C LEU A 217 -13.75 11.84 -5.82
N GLY A 218 -13.23 11.89 -7.06
CA GLY A 218 -11.83 12.06 -7.35
C GLY A 218 -10.97 11.02 -6.63
N GLY A 219 -11.31 9.73 -6.70
CA GLY A 219 -10.49 8.68 -6.10
C GLY A 219 -10.80 8.34 -4.65
N LEU A 220 -11.94 8.79 -4.11
CA LEU A 220 -12.45 8.41 -2.78
C LEU A 220 -13.66 7.46 -2.86
N GLU A 221 -13.83 6.80 -4.00
CA GLU A 221 -14.88 5.80 -4.19
C GLU A 221 -14.65 4.61 -3.25
N CYS A 222 -15.73 4.16 -2.60
CA CYS A 222 -15.70 3.05 -1.66
C CYS A 222 -16.79 2.05 -2.01
N THR A 223 -16.51 0.76 -1.84
CA THR A 223 -17.45 -0.33 -2.16
C THR A 223 -18.69 -0.36 -1.24
N GLY A 224 -18.69 0.43 -0.16
CA GLY A 224 -19.75 0.48 0.84
C GLY A 224 -20.39 1.87 1.01
N THR A 225 -21.60 1.90 1.56
CA THR A 225 -22.34 3.13 1.88
C THR A 225 -21.92 3.77 3.22
N GLY A 226 -20.91 3.21 3.87
CA GLY A 226 -20.45 3.63 5.20
C GLY A 226 -19.54 4.87 5.18
N GLU A 227 -18.94 5.17 6.33
CA GLU A 227 -17.83 6.11 6.43
C GLU A 227 -16.62 5.59 5.64
N PHE A 228 -15.83 6.50 5.08
CA PHE A 228 -14.59 6.15 4.40
C PHE A 228 -13.64 5.34 5.33
N ARG A 229 -13.22 4.17 4.84
CA ARG A 229 -12.17 3.34 5.42
C ARG A 229 -11.23 2.93 4.31
N PHE A 230 -9.93 2.84 4.62
CA PHE A 230 -8.95 2.40 3.62
C PHE A 230 -9.19 0.95 3.15
N ALA A 231 -9.84 0.13 3.98
CA ALA A 231 -10.20 -1.25 3.61
C ALA A 231 -11.30 -1.31 2.54
N ASP A 232 -12.12 -0.27 2.44
CA ASP A 232 -13.27 -0.22 1.53
C ASP A 232 -12.96 0.60 0.26
N TRP A 233 -11.72 1.08 0.11
CA TRP A 233 -11.32 1.92 -1.02
C TRP A 233 -11.21 1.10 -2.33
N GLU A 234 -11.87 1.59 -3.39
CA GLU A 234 -11.93 0.89 -4.67
C GLU A 234 -10.63 0.99 -5.49
N GLY A 235 -9.77 1.96 -5.19
CA GLY A 235 -8.55 2.21 -5.93
C GLY A 235 -7.40 1.23 -5.66
N GLY A 236 -7.58 0.26 -4.76
CA GLY A 236 -6.63 -0.83 -4.52
C GLY A 236 -6.34 -1.08 -3.04
N GLU A 237 -5.40 -1.99 -2.77
CA GLU A 237 -5.00 -2.33 -1.41
C GLU A 237 -4.08 -1.26 -0.79
N VAL A 238 -4.38 -0.86 0.45
CA VAL A 238 -3.58 0.08 1.23
C VAL A 238 -2.94 -0.63 2.42
N ALA A 239 -1.61 -0.73 2.40
CA ALA A 239 -0.83 -1.28 3.50
C ALA A 239 -0.44 -0.18 4.52
N PHE A 240 -0.11 -0.58 5.74
CA PHE A 240 0.35 0.31 6.80
C PHE A 240 1.61 -0.24 7.45
N ALA A 241 2.59 0.64 7.69
CA ALA A 241 3.82 0.29 8.38
C ALA A 241 4.28 1.45 9.28
N GLY A 242 4.93 1.13 10.39
CA GLY A 242 5.50 2.11 11.32
C GLY A 242 7.01 2.07 11.20
N THR A 243 7.66 3.23 11.13
CA THR A 243 9.13 3.30 11.03
C THR A 243 9.74 4.41 11.87
N SER A 244 11.01 4.24 12.21
CA SER A 244 11.86 5.25 12.82
C SER A 244 13.24 5.23 12.17
N VAL A 245 13.92 6.37 12.18
CA VAL A 245 15.28 6.50 11.67
C VAL A 245 16.06 7.35 12.66
N ALA A 246 17.19 6.83 13.15
CA ALA A 246 18.05 7.54 14.09
C ALA A 246 18.94 8.56 13.34
N VAL A 247 18.58 9.84 13.40
CA VAL A 247 19.38 10.91 12.77
C VAL A 247 20.69 11.09 13.54
N GLY A 248 21.83 10.97 12.86
CA GLY A 248 23.15 11.28 13.43
C GLY A 248 23.88 10.15 14.16
N GLN A 249 23.32 8.93 14.18
CA GLN A 249 24.10 7.73 14.50
C GLN A 249 24.53 7.06 13.20
N ALA A 250 25.83 7.05 12.91
CA ALA A 250 26.36 6.12 11.94
C ALA A 250 26.12 4.71 12.51
N ALA A 251 25.44 3.84 11.77
CA ALA A 251 25.46 2.41 12.08
C ALA A 251 26.93 2.01 12.25
N SER A 252 27.28 1.48 13.43
CA SER A 252 28.67 1.20 13.74
C SER A 252 29.20 0.13 12.77
N VAL A 253 30.36 0.38 12.17
CA VAL A 253 30.98 -0.51 11.17
C VAL A 253 31.33 -1.90 11.75
N SER A 254 31.19 -2.09 13.07
CA SER A 254 31.46 -3.35 13.78
C SER A 254 30.28 -4.31 13.91
N ASP A 255 29.04 -3.92 13.60
CA ASP A 255 27.87 -4.81 13.74
C ASP A 255 27.68 -5.76 12.53
N TYR A 256 28.65 -5.79 11.61
CA TYR A 256 28.56 -6.42 10.29
C TYR A 256 28.97 -7.90 10.23
N ALA A 257 29.18 -8.57 11.37
CA ALA A 257 29.51 -10.00 11.41
C ALA A 257 28.39 -10.89 11.99
N ASP A 258 27.27 -10.30 12.40
CA ASP A 258 26.13 -11.05 12.93
C ASP A 258 24.87 -10.70 12.13
N ASP A 259 24.31 -11.68 11.42
CA ASP A 259 23.04 -11.59 10.68
C ASP A 259 21.84 -11.19 11.56
N LYS A 260 22.06 -10.97 12.86
CA LYS A 260 21.09 -10.54 13.86
C LYS A 260 20.96 -9.02 14.02
N ALA A 261 21.85 -8.20 13.45
CA ALA A 261 21.77 -6.73 13.59
C ALA A 261 20.65 -6.09 12.75
N VAL A 262 20.02 -6.84 11.84
CA VAL A 262 18.92 -6.35 10.99
C VAL A 262 17.58 -6.26 11.76
N GLU A 263 17.46 -6.91 12.92
CA GLU A 263 16.23 -6.89 13.73
C GLU A 263 16.01 -5.58 14.52
N SER A 264 17.03 -4.72 14.68
CA SER A 264 16.89 -3.44 15.41
C SER A 264 16.71 -2.22 14.52
N ASP A 265 16.67 -2.38 13.20
CA ASP A 265 16.52 -1.26 12.27
C ASP A 265 15.04 -0.86 12.16
N GLY A 266 14.73 0.39 12.48
CA GLY A 266 13.36 0.94 12.46
C GLY A 266 12.72 0.97 11.06
N LEU A 267 13.42 0.45 10.04
CA LEU A 267 12.98 0.35 8.65
C LEU A 267 12.61 -1.08 8.21
N SER A 268 12.77 -2.10 9.06
CA SER A 268 12.52 -3.51 8.71
C SER A 268 11.17 -3.75 8.04
N SER A 269 10.09 -3.18 8.58
CA SER A 269 8.74 -3.28 8.01
C SER A 269 8.62 -2.62 6.62
N LEU A 270 9.36 -1.55 6.36
CA LEU A 270 9.41 -0.92 5.05
C LEU A 270 10.20 -1.79 4.06
N CYS A 271 11.37 -2.30 4.47
CA CYS A 271 12.19 -3.17 3.62
C CYS A 271 11.42 -4.44 3.22
N GLN A 272 10.73 -5.08 4.16
CA GLN A 272 9.90 -6.24 3.87
C GLN A 272 8.80 -5.92 2.84
N TRP A 273 8.09 -4.79 3.02
CA TRP A 273 7.08 -4.38 2.05
C TRP A 273 7.66 -4.09 0.67
N LEU A 274 8.86 -3.47 0.60
CA LEU A 274 9.56 -3.21 -0.66
C LEU A 274 10.00 -4.52 -1.34
N GLU A 275 10.47 -5.51 -0.59
CA GLU A 275 10.82 -6.84 -1.11
C GLU A 275 9.59 -7.56 -1.66
N ASP A 276 8.44 -7.46 -1.00
CA ASP A 276 7.16 -8.02 -1.48
C ASP A 276 6.71 -7.37 -2.80
N GLN A 277 7.13 -6.13 -3.07
CA GLN A 277 6.88 -5.50 -4.35
C GLN A 277 7.81 -6.02 -5.46
N LEU A 278 9.03 -6.47 -5.16
CA LEU A 278 10.09 -6.76 -6.15
C LEU A 278 9.94 -8.11 -6.83
#